data_AF-A0A7Y4WI61-F1
#
_entry.id   AF-A0A7Y4WI61-F1
#
_cell.length_a   1.000
_cell.length_b   1.000
_cell.length_c   1.000
_cell.angle_alpha   90.00
_cell.angle_beta   90.00
_cell.angle_gamma   90.00
#
_symmetry.space_group_name_H-M   'P 1'
#
loop_
_entity.id
_entity.type
_entity.pdbx_description
1 polymer ?
#
loop_
_entity_poly.entity_id
_entity_poly.type
_entity_poly.pdbx_seq_one_letter_code
_entity_poly.pdbx_strand_id
1 'polypeptide(L)'
;METDRPRGRYAVLAVDEGFVDDLLVRLAPLGELRARRMFGGIGLYCDEVFFALIDAGVLFFKVGPRTVEDYRAAGSAPFRPFPDKPPMPGYYEVPLGVLERDEELRAWAARALQVARERGAEKKARKTQTRKTQTRKAPRPKAAPVPVAKLLNIGPKSAAWLRAVGIETRADLERVGSVQAYRLVAAAGFESSLNLLYALEGALLELRWDRLSAAVKQNLRERAGRARRS
;
A
#
# COMPACT_ATOMS: atom_id res chain seq x y z
N MET A 1 40.41 -30.41 19.60
CA MET A 1 39.14 -30.47 20.35
C MET A 1 38.60 -29.05 20.40
N GLU A 2 38.04 -28.52 19.31
CA GLU A 2 36.70 -28.81 18.76
C GLU A 2 35.59 -28.56 19.79
N THR A 3 34.86 -27.46 19.58
CA THR A 3 33.38 -27.34 19.53
C THR A 3 33.12 -25.85 19.33
N ASP A 4 33.07 -25.36 18.09
CA ASP A 4 31.84 -25.28 17.28
C ASP A 4 30.56 -25.01 18.08
N ARG A 5 30.09 -23.75 18.01
CA ARG A 5 28.68 -23.45 17.80
C ARG A 5 28.55 -22.21 16.90
N PRO A 6 27.72 -22.28 15.84
CA PRO A 6 27.56 -21.19 14.89
C PRO A 6 26.77 -20.06 15.54
N ARG A 7 27.35 -18.85 15.57
CA ARG A 7 26.57 -17.63 15.86
C ARG A 7 25.61 -17.44 14.70
N GLY A 8 24.33 -17.70 14.98
CA GLY A 8 23.21 -17.58 14.06
C GLY A 8 23.31 -16.31 13.23
N ARG A 9 23.38 -16.51 11.92
CA ARG A 9 23.06 -15.53 10.87
C ARG A 9 21.71 -14.89 11.20
N TYR A 10 21.55 -13.60 10.94
CA TYR A 10 20.36 -12.74 11.20
C TYR A 10 20.29 -11.99 12.54
N ALA A 11 21.42 -11.48 13.05
CA ALA A 11 21.39 -10.37 14.01
C ALA A 11 21.28 -9.03 13.26
N VAL A 12 20.07 -8.45 13.28
CA VAL A 12 19.77 -7.00 13.26
C VAL A 12 20.63 -6.13 12.34
N LEU A 13 20.26 -6.00 11.07
CA LEU A 13 20.64 -4.83 10.28
C LEU A 13 19.56 -3.75 10.49
N ALA A 14 19.55 -3.15 11.67
CA ALA A 14 18.93 -1.85 11.82
C ALA A 14 19.64 -0.90 10.85
N VAL A 15 18.91 -0.12 10.06
CA VAL A 15 19.51 0.96 9.28
C VAL A 15 20.27 1.85 10.28
N ASP A 16 21.59 1.94 10.10
CA ASP A 16 22.45 2.75 10.95
C ASP A 16 21.97 4.21 10.89
N GLU A 17 21.61 4.79 12.03
CA GLU A 17 21.10 6.17 12.07
C GLU A 17 22.17 7.17 11.59
N GLY A 18 23.46 6.85 11.82
CA GLY A 18 24.59 7.63 11.31
C GLY A 18 24.69 7.63 9.78
N PHE A 19 24.39 6.51 9.11
CA PHE A 19 24.32 6.46 7.64
C PHE A 19 23.23 7.39 7.07
N VAL A 20 22.08 7.48 7.74
CA VAL A 20 21.00 8.38 7.31
C VAL A 20 21.42 9.83 7.50
N ASP A 21 21.97 10.16 8.67
CA ASP A 21 22.40 11.52 8.98
C ASP A 21 23.52 12.00 8.03
N ASP A 22 24.50 11.14 7.72
CA ASP A 22 25.55 11.40 6.72
C ASP A 22 24.94 11.74 5.35
N LEU A 23 23.99 10.92 4.87
CA LEU A 23 23.31 11.16 3.60
C LEU A 23 22.55 12.49 3.60
N LEU A 24 21.88 12.84 4.70
CA LEU A 24 21.16 14.12 4.80
C LEU A 24 22.12 15.30 4.70
N VAL A 25 23.29 15.23 5.34
CA VAL A 25 24.31 16.29 5.28
C VAL A 25 24.87 16.42 3.87
N ARG A 26 25.24 15.31 3.23
CA ARG A 26 25.88 15.31 1.90
C ARG A 26 24.94 15.74 0.78
N LEU A 27 23.64 15.50 0.95
CA LEU A 27 22.60 15.88 0.00
C LEU A 27 21.95 17.24 0.33
N ALA A 28 22.23 17.86 1.48
CA ALA A 28 21.66 19.15 1.90
C ALA A 28 21.70 20.27 0.85
N PRO A 29 22.72 20.37 -0.03
CA PRO A 29 22.72 21.37 -1.11
C PRO A 29 21.56 21.24 -2.12
N LEU A 30 20.85 20.11 -2.15
CA LEU A 30 19.72 19.86 -3.06
C LEU A 30 18.40 20.45 -2.56
N GLY A 31 18.29 20.79 -1.27
CA GLY A 31 17.08 21.34 -0.66
C GLY A 31 16.86 20.83 0.77
N GLU A 32 15.63 21.01 1.28
CA GLU A 32 15.29 20.64 2.66
C GLU A 32 15.02 19.13 2.76
N LEU A 33 15.98 18.39 3.29
CA LEU A 33 15.89 16.93 3.37
C LEU A 33 15.31 16.44 4.69
N ARG A 34 14.46 15.41 4.60
CA ARG A 34 13.82 14.77 5.74
C ARG A 34 13.83 13.26 5.56
N ALA A 35 14.20 12.55 6.62
CA ALA A 35 14.08 11.10 6.70
C ALA A 35 12.83 10.71 7.49
N ARG A 36 12.12 9.67 7.05
CA ARG A 36 10.97 9.11 7.79
C ARG A 36 11.03 7.60 7.77
N ARG A 37 10.98 6.96 8.95
CA ARG A 37 10.90 5.49 9.05
C ARG A 37 9.57 4.98 8.48
N MET A 38 9.63 3.94 7.64
CA MET A 38 8.46 3.35 6.96
C MET A 38 8.66 1.84 6.82
N PHE A 39 7.75 1.03 7.40
CA PHE A 39 7.61 -0.42 7.16
C PHE A 39 8.92 -1.20 6.94
N GLY A 40 9.87 -1.12 7.90
CA GLY A 40 11.13 -1.87 7.84
C GLY A 40 12.32 -1.13 7.20
N GLY A 41 12.08 0.00 6.54
CA GLY A 41 13.12 0.87 5.97
C GLY A 41 12.94 2.35 6.32
N ILE A 42 13.63 3.22 5.59
CA ILE A 42 13.62 4.67 5.78
C ILE A 42 13.37 5.35 4.43
N GLY A 43 12.39 6.26 4.39
CA GLY A 43 12.11 7.08 3.23
C GLY A 43 12.84 8.42 3.29
N LEU A 44 13.44 8.85 2.17
CA LEU A 44 14.03 10.17 2.03
C LEU A 44 13.12 11.10 1.20
N TYR A 45 12.92 12.28 1.74
CA TYR A 45 12.09 13.35 1.18
C TYR A 45 12.96 14.59 1.01
N CYS A 46 12.80 15.30 -0.10
CA CYS A 46 13.27 16.66 -0.26
C CYS A 46 12.04 17.55 -0.40
N ASP A 47 11.89 18.53 0.48
CA ASP A 47 10.64 19.24 0.72
C ASP A 47 9.51 18.23 1.08
N GLU A 48 8.49 18.11 0.21
CA GLU A 48 7.42 17.12 0.31
C GLU A 48 7.57 15.96 -0.70
N VAL A 49 8.67 15.92 -1.44
CA VAL A 49 8.86 14.99 -2.57
C VAL A 49 9.63 13.75 -2.13
N PHE A 50 8.95 12.60 -2.16
CA PHE A 50 9.56 11.29 -1.94
C PHE A 50 10.43 10.85 -3.13
N PHE A 51 11.74 10.77 -2.93
CA PHE A 51 12.70 10.53 -4.01
C PHE A 51 13.66 9.36 -3.77
N ALA A 52 13.82 8.91 -2.52
CA ALA A 52 14.68 7.77 -2.22
C ALA A 52 14.14 6.95 -1.04
N LEU A 53 14.67 5.75 -0.88
CA LEU A 53 14.46 4.91 0.30
C LEU A 53 15.73 4.17 0.66
N ILE A 54 15.85 3.78 1.92
CA ILE A 54 16.93 2.97 2.46
C ILE A 54 16.30 1.73 3.05
N ASP A 55 16.81 0.57 2.68
CA ASP A 55 16.38 -0.73 3.18
C ASP A 55 17.59 -1.63 3.39
N ALA A 56 17.66 -2.30 4.54
CA ALA A 56 18.80 -3.14 4.92
C ALA A 56 20.19 -2.47 4.73
N GLY A 57 20.29 -1.16 4.95
CA GLY A 57 21.53 -0.38 4.79
C GLY A 57 21.88 0.01 3.35
N VAL A 58 20.99 -0.27 2.38
CA VAL A 58 21.20 0.04 0.97
C VAL A 58 20.34 1.23 0.56
N LEU A 59 20.93 2.23 -0.10
CA LEU A 59 20.23 3.39 -0.64
C LEU A 59 19.66 3.06 -2.03
N PHE A 60 18.40 3.40 -2.24
CA PHE A 60 17.71 3.26 -3.52
C PHE A 60 17.12 4.60 -3.97
N PHE A 61 17.46 5.02 -5.18
CA PHE A 61 16.87 6.21 -5.78
C PHE A 61 15.68 5.88 -6.66
N LYS A 62 14.72 6.81 -6.69
CA LYS A 62 13.60 6.74 -7.63
C LYS A 62 14.10 6.92 -9.05
N VAL A 63 13.72 6.00 -9.94
CA VAL A 63 14.11 6.04 -11.35
C VAL A 63 12.91 6.20 -12.30
N GLY A 64 13.17 6.86 -13.41
CA GLY A 64 12.25 7.07 -14.52
C GLY A 64 12.72 6.34 -15.79
N PRO A 65 11.92 6.37 -16.86
CA PRO A 65 12.27 5.73 -18.13
C PRO A 65 13.62 6.20 -18.71
N ARG A 66 14.00 7.45 -18.46
CA ARG A 66 15.25 8.04 -18.97
C ARG A 66 16.46 7.82 -18.07
N THR A 67 16.26 7.49 -16.80
CA THR A 67 17.37 7.32 -15.85
C THR A 67 17.66 5.86 -15.59
N VAL A 68 16.72 4.94 -15.81
CA VAL A 68 16.89 3.51 -15.49
C VAL A 68 18.04 2.85 -16.26
N GLU A 69 18.38 3.34 -17.46
CA GLU A 69 19.49 2.80 -18.25
C GLU A 69 20.84 3.04 -17.58
N ASP A 70 21.08 4.22 -16.99
CA ASP A 70 22.31 4.52 -16.24
C ASP A 70 22.52 3.54 -15.08
N TYR A 71 21.44 3.19 -14.36
CA TYR A 71 21.48 2.26 -13.23
C TYR A 71 21.74 0.84 -13.71
N ARG A 72 21.12 0.42 -14.83
CA ARG A 72 21.35 -0.91 -15.43
C ARG A 72 22.77 -1.04 -15.95
N ALA A 73 23.31 0.00 -16.59
CA ALA A 73 24.68 0.04 -17.09
C ALA A 73 25.70 -0.03 -15.94
N ALA A 74 25.38 0.57 -14.79
CA ALA A 74 26.18 0.48 -13.56
C ALA A 74 26.00 -0.84 -12.78
N GLY A 75 25.19 -1.78 -13.28
CA GLY A 75 24.96 -3.08 -12.64
C GLY A 75 23.99 -3.06 -11.45
N SER A 76 23.24 -1.96 -11.24
CA SER A 76 22.31 -1.81 -10.12
C SER A 76 21.09 -2.71 -10.23
N ALA A 77 20.63 -3.22 -9.08
CA ALA A 77 19.42 -4.00 -8.96
C ALA A 77 18.19 -3.13 -8.63
N PRO A 78 16.98 -3.51 -9.10
CA PRO A 78 15.74 -2.89 -8.66
C PRO A 78 15.40 -3.28 -7.22
N PHE A 79 14.77 -2.36 -6.50
CA PHE A 79 14.38 -2.56 -5.10
C PHE A 79 13.40 -3.74 -4.95
N ARG A 80 13.70 -4.68 -4.03
CA ARG A 80 12.88 -5.87 -3.78
C ARG A 80 12.52 -5.98 -2.28
N PRO A 81 11.41 -5.36 -1.85
CA PRO A 81 11.03 -5.36 -0.42
C PRO A 81 10.55 -6.73 0.09
N PHE A 82 10.12 -7.62 -0.80
CA PHE A 82 9.65 -8.95 -0.43
C PHE A 82 10.27 -10.01 -1.34
N PRO A 83 10.82 -11.10 -0.78
CA PRO A 83 11.41 -12.17 -1.57
C PRO A 83 10.37 -12.85 -2.48
N ASP A 84 9.11 -12.97 -2.06
CA ASP A 84 8.08 -13.68 -2.83
C ASP A 84 7.37 -12.80 -3.87
N LYS A 85 7.68 -11.49 -3.93
CA LYS A 85 7.05 -10.55 -4.86
C LYS A 85 8.02 -10.07 -5.93
N PRO A 86 7.50 -9.67 -7.11
CA PRO A 86 8.32 -9.00 -8.12
C PRO A 86 9.00 -7.75 -7.55
N PRO A 87 10.20 -7.40 -8.05
CA PRO A 87 10.88 -6.18 -7.66
C PRO A 87 10.08 -4.94 -8.09
N MET A 88 10.24 -3.85 -7.36
CA MET A 88 9.64 -2.56 -7.67
C MET A 88 10.55 -1.82 -8.66
N PRO A 89 10.19 -1.71 -9.96
CA PRO A 89 11.07 -1.14 -10.99
C PRO A 89 11.20 0.39 -10.89
N GLY A 90 10.51 1.01 -9.95
CA GLY A 90 10.54 2.45 -9.73
C GLY A 90 11.70 2.93 -8.85
N TYR A 91 12.47 2.01 -8.26
CA TYR A 91 13.62 2.31 -7.41
C TYR A 91 14.75 1.35 -7.71
N TYR A 92 15.97 1.87 -7.80
CA TYR A 92 17.17 1.09 -8.07
C TYR A 92 18.26 1.44 -7.06
N GLU A 93 19.06 0.44 -6.74
CA GLU A 93 20.20 0.55 -5.83
C GLU A 93 21.21 1.56 -6.37
N VAL A 94 21.69 2.44 -5.49
CA VAL A 94 22.74 3.40 -5.83
C VAL A 94 24.08 2.65 -5.84
N PRO A 95 24.81 2.63 -6.98
CA PRO A 95 26.11 1.98 -7.06
C PRO A 95 27.08 2.53 -6.00
N LEU A 96 27.92 1.67 -5.44
CA LEU A 96 28.90 2.09 -4.43
C LEU A 96 29.81 3.22 -4.93
N GLY A 97 30.29 3.15 -6.18
CA GLY A 97 31.14 4.22 -6.75
C GLY A 97 30.44 5.58 -6.88
N VAL A 98 29.10 5.60 -6.96
CA VAL A 98 28.30 6.83 -6.90
C VAL A 98 28.10 7.25 -5.45
N LEU A 99 27.81 6.30 -4.55
CA LEU A 99 27.60 6.54 -3.12
C LEU A 99 28.84 7.11 -2.42
N GLU A 100 30.04 6.74 -2.85
CA GLU A 100 31.32 7.22 -2.30
C GLU A 100 31.69 8.62 -2.78
N ARG A 101 31.10 9.09 -3.88
CA ARG A 101 31.45 10.37 -4.51
C ARG A 101 30.32 11.37 -4.36
N ASP A 102 30.55 12.34 -3.50
CA ASP A 102 29.64 13.42 -3.17
C ASP A 102 28.99 14.11 -4.38
N GLU A 103 29.77 14.46 -5.41
CA GLU A 103 29.24 15.10 -6.61
C GLU A 103 28.34 14.17 -7.43
N GLU A 104 28.74 12.91 -7.58
CA GLU A 104 27.95 11.91 -8.32
C GLU A 104 26.67 11.55 -7.57
N LEU A 105 26.77 11.35 -6.25
CA LEU A 105 25.63 11.12 -5.37
C LEU A 105 24.60 12.23 -5.50
N ARG A 106 25.04 13.49 -5.44
CA ARG A 106 24.17 14.67 -5.62
C ARG A 106 23.58 14.73 -7.02
N ALA A 107 24.36 14.44 -8.07
CA ALA A 107 23.87 14.42 -9.44
C ALA A 107 22.77 13.35 -9.63
N TRP A 108 22.95 12.16 -9.08
CA TRP A 108 21.98 11.07 -9.15
C TRP A 108 20.72 11.37 -8.32
N ALA A 109 20.88 11.94 -7.13
CA ALA A 109 19.77 12.39 -6.29
C ALA A 109 18.95 13.50 -6.97
N ALA A 110 19.61 14.48 -7.63
CA ALA A 110 18.94 15.53 -8.38
C ALA A 110 18.08 14.96 -9.53
N ARG A 111 18.60 13.96 -10.26
CA ARG A 111 17.83 13.23 -11.29
C ARG A 111 16.64 12.49 -10.68
N ALA A 112 16.81 11.85 -9.53
CA ALA A 112 15.73 11.16 -8.81
C ALA A 112 14.62 12.14 -8.36
N LEU A 113 15.00 13.33 -7.90
CA LEU A 113 14.07 14.41 -7.56
C LEU A 113 13.29 14.90 -8.77
N GLN A 114 13.96 15.08 -9.92
CA GLN A 114 13.29 15.46 -11.16
C GLN A 114 12.24 14.42 -11.56
N VAL A 115 12.60 13.13 -11.57
CA VAL A 115 11.66 12.03 -11.85
C VAL A 115 10.48 12.05 -10.86
N ALA A 116 10.75 12.29 -9.58
CA ALA A 116 9.71 12.33 -8.55
C ALA A 116 8.75 13.50 -8.76
N ARG A 117 9.27 14.68 -9.09
CA ARG A 117 8.49 15.90 -9.38
C ARG A 117 7.66 15.73 -10.65
N GLU A 118 8.23 15.21 -11.73
CA GLU A 118 7.52 14.93 -12.99
C GLU A 118 6.36 13.96 -12.77
N ARG A 119 6.59 12.83 -12.09
CA ARG A 119 5.52 11.87 -11.75
C ARG A 119 4.46 12.48 -10.83
N GLY A 120 4.84 13.37 -9.92
CA GLY A 120 3.91 14.13 -9.09
C GLY A 120 3.03 15.07 -9.91
N ALA A 121 3.64 15.80 -10.86
CA ALA A 121 2.96 16.72 -11.76
C ALA A 121 2.03 15.99 -12.73
N GLU A 122 2.45 14.88 -13.34
CA GLU A 122 1.62 14.02 -14.19
C GLU A 122 0.39 13.50 -13.44
N LYS A 123 0.56 13.04 -12.19
CA LYS A 123 -0.55 12.61 -11.34
C LYS A 123 -1.52 13.76 -11.05
N LYS A 124 -1.02 14.97 -10.78
CA LYS A 124 -1.84 16.17 -10.58
C LYS A 124 -2.56 16.57 -11.87
N ALA A 125 -1.87 16.60 -13.01
CA ALA A 125 -2.44 16.92 -14.32
C ALA A 125 -3.52 15.91 -14.74
N ARG A 126 -3.28 14.61 -14.54
CA ARG A 126 -4.26 13.55 -14.82
C ARG A 126 -5.49 13.65 -13.91
N LYS A 127 -5.32 14.03 -12.64
CA LYS A 127 -6.44 14.35 -11.72
C LYS A 127 -7.21 15.61 -12.15
N THR A 128 -6.53 16.66 -12.60
CA THR A 128 -7.17 17.90 -13.10
C THR A 128 -7.89 17.67 -14.43
N GLN A 129 -7.35 16.84 -15.33
CA GLN A 129 -7.99 16.45 -16.59
C GLN A 129 -9.20 15.53 -16.36
N THR A 130 -9.13 14.58 -15.43
CA THR A 130 -10.33 13.81 -15.03
C THR A 130 -11.41 14.70 -14.41
N ARG A 131 -11.02 15.80 -13.74
CA ARG A 131 -11.94 16.81 -13.20
C ARG A 131 -12.53 17.73 -14.29
N LYS A 132 -11.76 18.10 -15.32
CA LYS A 132 -12.23 18.96 -16.44
C LYS A 132 -13.05 18.22 -17.51
N THR A 133 -12.79 16.93 -17.76
CA THR A 133 -13.63 16.13 -18.67
C THR A 133 -14.99 15.79 -18.05
N GLN A 134 -15.16 15.94 -16.73
CA GLN A 134 -16.46 15.88 -16.05
C GLN A 134 -17.31 17.16 -16.18
N THR A 135 -16.77 18.28 -16.70
CA THR A 135 -17.49 19.58 -16.73
C THR A 135 -18.13 19.96 -18.08
N ARG A 136 -18.16 19.09 -19.10
CA ARG A 136 -18.90 19.35 -20.38
C ARG A 136 -20.07 18.41 -20.65
N LYS A 137 -20.50 17.60 -19.69
CA LYS A 137 -21.81 16.92 -19.75
C LYS A 137 -22.67 17.49 -18.64
N ALA A 138 -23.83 18.04 -18.99
CA ALA A 138 -24.93 18.25 -18.05
C ALA A 138 -25.06 17.01 -17.14
N PRO A 139 -25.37 17.16 -15.84
CA PRO A 139 -25.28 16.07 -14.88
C PRO A 139 -26.19 14.92 -15.35
N ARG A 140 -25.58 13.82 -15.78
CA ARG A 140 -26.29 12.55 -15.91
C ARG A 140 -26.60 12.09 -14.48
N PRO A 141 -27.80 11.52 -14.22
CA PRO A 141 -28.13 11.02 -12.89
C PRO A 141 -27.02 10.07 -12.44
N LYS A 142 -26.61 10.18 -11.16
CA LYS A 142 -25.70 9.21 -10.51
C LYS A 142 -26.17 7.82 -10.93
N ALA A 143 -25.27 7.00 -11.47
CA ALA A 143 -25.59 5.60 -11.75
C ALA A 143 -26.27 5.04 -10.49
N ALA A 144 -27.44 4.42 -10.66
CA ALA A 144 -28.23 3.92 -9.54
C ALA A 144 -27.33 3.10 -8.61
N PRO A 145 -27.41 3.31 -7.28
CA PRO A 145 -26.49 2.68 -6.35
C PRO A 145 -26.61 1.15 -6.49
N VAL A 146 -25.46 0.46 -6.55
CA VAL A 146 -25.43 -0.99 -6.79
C VAL A 146 -26.17 -1.69 -5.64
N PRO A 147 -27.30 -2.37 -5.89
CA PRO A 147 -28.04 -3.04 -4.83
C PRO A 147 -27.24 -4.20 -4.25
N VAL A 148 -27.38 -4.47 -2.96
CA VAL A 148 -26.71 -5.63 -2.31
C VAL A 148 -27.05 -6.97 -2.97
N ALA A 149 -28.22 -7.08 -3.61
CA ALA A 149 -28.64 -8.26 -4.36
C ALA A 149 -27.80 -8.54 -5.63
N LYS A 150 -27.04 -7.54 -6.12
CA LYS A 150 -26.12 -7.69 -7.26
C LYS A 150 -24.67 -7.90 -6.82
N LEU A 151 -24.40 -8.00 -5.52
CA LEU A 151 -23.05 -8.18 -5.01
C LEU A 151 -22.63 -9.65 -5.03
N LEU A 152 -21.33 -9.84 -5.29
CA LEU A 152 -20.70 -11.15 -5.24
C LEU A 152 -20.92 -11.79 -3.86
N ASN A 153 -21.21 -13.09 -3.82
CA ASN A 153 -21.49 -13.89 -2.62
C ASN A 153 -22.81 -13.57 -1.89
N ILE A 154 -23.59 -12.57 -2.32
CA ILE A 154 -24.84 -12.21 -1.65
C ILE A 154 -26.01 -12.84 -2.39
N GLY A 155 -26.58 -13.89 -1.79
CA GLY A 155 -27.80 -14.52 -2.29
C GLY A 155 -29.08 -13.72 -2.00
N PRO A 156 -30.21 -14.03 -2.67
CA PRO A 156 -31.47 -13.30 -2.50
C PRO A 156 -31.97 -13.21 -1.05
N LYS A 157 -31.82 -14.29 -0.28
CA LYS A 157 -32.20 -14.35 1.15
C LYS A 157 -31.38 -13.36 2.00
N SER A 158 -30.06 -13.38 1.83
CA SER A 158 -29.15 -12.48 2.55
C SER A 158 -29.33 -11.03 2.11
N ALA A 159 -29.62 -10.77 0.84
CA ALA A 159 -29.96 -9.43 0.35
C ALA A 159 -31.26 -8.90 1.00
N ALA A 160 -32.26 -9.75 1.21
CA ALA A 160 -33.49 -9.37 1.91
C ALA A 160 -33.22 -9.02 3.38
N TRP A 161 -32.39 -9.80 4.08
CA TRP A 161 -31.99 -9.51 5.46
C TRP A 161 -31.23 -8.19 5.57
N LEU A 162 -30.28 -7.93 4.66
CA LEU A 162 -29.52 -6.68 4.62
C LEU A 162 -30.44 -5.47 4.42
N ARG A 163 -31.40 -5.58 3.49
CA ARG A 163 -32.41 -4.52 3.28
C ARG A 163 -33.26 -4.28 4.53
N ALA A 164 -33.69 -5.35 5.21
CA ALA A 164 -34.48 -5.24 6.43
C ALA A 164 -33.75 -4.50 7.57
N VAL A 165 -32.42 -4.48 7.55
CA VAL A 165 -31.59 -3.73 8.52
C VAL A 165 -31.03 -2.41 7.96
N GLY A 166 -31.57 -1.92 6.83
CA GLY A 166 -31.21 -0.63 6.24
C GLY A 166 -29.93 -0.63 5.40
N ILE A 167 -29.46 -1.81 4.95
CA ILE A 167 -28.28 -1.96 4.09
C ILE A 167 -28.76 -2.38 2.70
N GLU A 168 -29.04 -1.40 1.84
CA GLU A 168 -29.65 -1.65 0.54
C GLU A 168 -28.64 -1.68 -0.60
N THR A 169 -27.54 -0.98 -0.43
CA THR A 169 -26.56 -0.74 -1.49
C THR A 169 -25.14 -1.14 -1.08
N ARG A 170 -24.25 -1.31 -2.07
CA ARG A 170 -22.81 -1.50 -1.83
C ARG A 170 -22.24 -0.41 -0.93
N ALA A 171 -22.63 0.85 -1.17
CA ALA A 171 -22.16 1.99 -0.40
C ALA A 171 -22.59 1.92 1.07
N ASP A 172 -23.79 1.40 1.35
CA ASP A 172 -24.24 1.15 2.72
C ASP A 172 -23.40 0.06 3.38
N LEU A 173 -23.14 -1.03 2.66
CA LEU A 173 -22.32 -2.13 3.17
C LEU A 173 -20.86 -1.69 3.43
N GLU A 174 -20.28 -0.84 2.59
CA GLU A 174 -18.94 -0.26 2.78
C GLU A 174 -18.90 0.66 4.01
N ARG A 175 -19.92 1.51 4.18
CA ARG A 175 -20.04 2.42 5.32
C ARG A 175 -20.21 1.67 6.65
N VAL A 176 -20.99 0.60 6.65
CA VAL A 176 -21.27 -0.20 7.85
C VAL A 176 -20.14 -1.19 8.13
N GLY A 177 -19.59 -1.82 7.10
CA GLY A 177 -18.60 -2.89 7.20
C GLY A 177 -19.22 -4.27 7.45
N SER A 178 -18.50 -5.33 7.03
CA SER A 178 -18.97 -6.73 7.05
C SER A 178 -19.36 -7.24 8.45
N VAL A 179 -18.54 -6.96 9.47
CA VAL A 179 -18.77 -7.39 10.86
C VAL A 179 -20.00 -6.71 11.46
N GLN A 180 -20.17 -5.41 11.24
CA GLN A 180 -21.30 -4.67 11.81
C GLN A 180 -22.60 -4.99 11.06
N ALA A 181 -22.54 -5.16 9.73
CA ALA A 181 -23.66 -5.62 8.93
C ALA A 181 -24.14 -7.02 9.39
N TYR A 182 -23.20 -7.94 9.61
CA TYR A 182 -23.50 -9.25 10.19
C TYR A 182 -24.18 -9.15 11.56
N ARG A 183 -23.67 -8.27 12.44
CA ARG A 183 -24.26 -8.04 13.78
C ARG A 183 -25.66 -7.45 13.71
N LEU A 184 -25.92 -6.49 12.82
CA LEU A 184 -27.25 -5.90 12.63
C LEU A 184 -28.25 -6.96 12.16
N VAL A 185 -27.86 -7.81 11.20
CA VAL A 185 -28.70 -8.93 10.75
C VAL A 185 -28.96 -9.93 11.89
N ALA A 186 -27.94 -10.26 12.68
CA ALA A 186 -28.09 -11.14 13.83
C ALA A 186 -29.01 -10.55 14.92
N ALA A 187 -28.88 -9.24 15.20
CA ALA A 187 -29.68 -8.53 16.18
C ALA A 187 -31.14 -8.38 15.75
N ALA A 188 -31.40 -8.35 14.44
CA ALA A 188 -32.75 -8.39 13.87
C ALA A 188 -33.40 -9.78 13.91
N GLY A 189 -32.75 -10.78 14.53
CA GLY A 189 -33.30 -12.11 14.74
C GLY A 189 -33.20 -13.05 13.53
N PHE A 190 -32.47 -12.66 12.48
CA PHE A 190 -32.25 -13.52 11.32
C PHE A 190 -31.18 -14.58 11.59
N GLU A 191 -31.31 -15.74 10.95
CA GLU A 191 -30.34 -16.84 11.03
C GLU A 191 -29.04 -16.54 10.27
N SER A 192 -28.27 -15.58 10.77
CA SER A 192 -26.96 -15.21 10.23
C SER A 192 -25.90 -16.24 10.63
N SER A 193 -25.41 -17.03 9.67
CA SER A 193 -24.27 -17.92 9.88
C SER A 193 -22.94 -17.21 9.63
N LEU A 194 -21.82 -17.81 10.07
CA LEU A 194 -20.48 -17.29 9.74
C LEU A 194 -20.22 -17.19 8.23
N ASN A 195 -20.91 -17.99 7.42
CA ASN A 195 -20.84 -17.89 5.97
C ASN A 195 -21.39 -16.56 5.46
N LEU A 196 -22.41 -15.98 6.12
CA LEU A 196 -22.89 -14.64 5.80
C LEU A 196 -21.79 -13.61 6.07
N LEU A 197 -21.11 -13.69 7.21
CA LEU A 197 -20.00 -12.78 7.54
C LEU A 197 -18.88 -12.83 6.48
N TYR A 198 -18.50 -14.03 6.05
CA TYR A 198 -17.50 -14.20 4.99
C TYR A 198 -18.01 -13.75 3.62
N ALA A 199 -19.28 -13.97 3.31
CA ALA A 199 -19.89 -13.49 2.07
C ALA A 199 -19.89 -11.96 2.00
N LEU A 200 -20.18 -11.27 3.12
CA LEU A 200 -20.14 -9.82 3.22
C LEU A 200 -18.71 -9.28 3.05
N GLU A 201 -17.72 -9.90 3.69
CA GLU A 201 -16.31 -9.51 3.49
C GLU A 201 -15.86 -9.76 2.05
N GLY A 202 -16.19 -10.92 1.49
CA GLY A 202 -15.89 -11.24 0.09
C GLY A 202 -16.56 -10.26 -0.88
N ALA A 203 -17.78 -9.81 -0.60
CA ALA A 203 -18.47 -8.80 -1.39
C ALA A 203 -17.74 -7.45 -1.39
N LEU A 204 -17.22 -7.03 -0.23
CA LEU A 204 -16.44 -5.79 -0.08
C LEU A 204 -15.07 -5.87 -0.78
N LEU A 205 -14.41 -7.03 -0.68
CA LEU A 205 -13.10 -7.27 -1.31
C LEU A 205 -13.21 -7.67 -2.79
N GLU A 206 -14.42 -7.83 -3.32
CA GLU A 206 -14.70 -8.32 -4.67
C GLU A 206 -14.07 -9.69 -4.96
N LEU A 207 -14.04 -10.54 -3.93
CA LEU A 207 -13.48 -11.88 -3.97
C LEU A 207 -14.53 -12.92 -3.60
N ARG A 208 -14.45 -14.10 -4.21
CA ARG A 208 -15.25 -15.23 -3.75
C ARG A 208 -14.86 -15.56 -2.31
N TRP A 209 -15.84 -15.72 -1.43
CA TRP A 209 -15.59 -15.88 0.02
C TRP A 209 -14.73 -17.11 0.36
N ASP A 210 -14.70 -18.12 -0.51
CA ASP A 210 -13.83 -19.30 -0.39
C ASP A 210 -12.33 -18.91 -0.40
N ARG A 211 -11.96 -17.86 -1.14
CA ARG A 211 -10.59 -17.34 -1.28
C ARG A 211 -10.12 -16.46 -0.12
N LEU A 212 -10.99 -16.15 0.85
CA LEU A 212 -10.55 -15.43 2.05
C LEU A 212 -9.55 -16.29 2.82
N SER A 213 -8.41 -15.69 3.19
CA SER A 213 -7.35 -16.38 3.93
C SER A 213 -7.85 -16.84 5.31
N ALA A 214 -7.22 -17.88 5.85
CA ALA A 214 -7.56 -18.39 7.18
C ALA A 214 -7.43 -17.30 8.26
N ALA A 215 -6.40 -16.45 8.16
CA ALA A 215 -6.18 -15.32 9.07
C ALA A 215 -7.31 -14.28 8.99
N VAL A 216 -7.79 -13.95 7.79
CA VAL A 216 -8.94 -13.02 7.62
C VAL A 216 -10.20 -13.62 8.21
N LYS A 217 -10.49 -14.90 7.92
CA LYS A 217 -11.65 -15.61 8.49
C LYS A 217 -11.57 -15.65 10.02
N GLN A 218 -10.40 -15.91 10.60
CA GLN A 218 -10.18 -15.90 12.04
C GLN A 218 -10.45 -14.51 12.65
N ASN A 219 -9.88 -13.44 12.08
CA ASN A 219 -10.10 -12.08 12.54
C ASN A 219 -11.58 -11.67 12.51
N LEU A 220 -12.30 -12.03 11.44
CA LEU A 220 -13.74 -11.77 11.32
C LEU A 220 -14.53 -12.48 12.42
N ARG A 221 -14.24 -13.77 12.68
CA ARG A 221 -14.90 -14.55 13.74
C ARG A 221 -14.67 -13.93 15.11
N GLU A 222 -13.44 -13.52 15.42
CA GLU A 222 -13.10 -12.89 16.70
C GLU A 222 -13.87 -11.56 16.88
N ARG A 223 -13.91 -10.73 15.84
CA ARG A 223 -14.61 -9.44 15.85
C ARG A 223 -16.12 -9.60 15.95
N ALA A 224 -16.69 -10.62 15.31
CA ALA A 224 -18.11 -10.94 15.39
C ALA A 224 -18.50 -11.59 16.74
N GLY A 225 -17.64 -12.45 17.29
CA GLY A 225 -17.88 -13.21 18.53
C GLY A 225 -17.88 -12.38 19.81
N ARG A 226 -17.17 -11.24 19.85
CA ARG A 226 -17.18 -10.31 21.00
C ARG A 226 -18.53 -9.62 21.28
N ALA A 227 -19.59 -9.92 20.53
CA ALA A 227 -20.92 -9.29 20.68
C ALA A 227 -21.94 -10.10 21.51
N ARG A 228 -21.68 -11.38 21.80
CA ARG A 228 -22.60 -12.20 22.60
C ARG A 228 -22.14 -12.26 24.06
N ARG A 229 -22.21 -11.13 24.77
CA ARG A 229 -22.30 -11.09 26.24
C ARG A 229 -22.96 -9.78 26.67
N SER A 230 -24.26 -9.84 26.88
CA SER A 230 -24.98 -9.16 27.96
C SER A 230 -26.13 -10.08 28.32
#